data_AF-A0A6P1AFE1-F1
#
_entry.id   AF-A0A6P1AFE1-F1
#
_cell.length_a   1.000
_cell.length_b   1.000
_cell.length_c   1.000
_cell.angle_alpha   90.00
_cell.angle_beta   90.00
_cell.angle_gamma   90.00
#
_symmetry.space_group_name_H-M   'P 1'
#
loop_
_entity.id
_entity.type
_entity.pdbx_description
1 polymer ?
#
loop_
_entity_poly.entity_id
_entity_poly.type
_entity_poly.pdbx_seq_one_letter_code
_entity_poly.pdbx_strand_id
1 'polypeptide(L)'
;MNLWLSLIIFLPIFFFAYVITAPFLGQKVMGKDGGEMVPFFAVGFVSSLALHYLIIHYLGLFLSLLKYGFALSLLPLFIFLGYLVTWRWRKKQAGYLLLTLGSLGNRQLLLLASLVQVAIAACLTWEIIVRSIGEVSFNYYQLVFHLSPAIFLGFLAIFCFAVSQARLELRERGICPGFYTIKWEQIADYQWEGENDCLLKVYFQAGFPLVKNWSWRIRDKHREAVEIIISEFTSFYKSEKTSEISTKSLRSN
;
A
#
# COMPACT_ATOMS: atom_id res chain seq x y z
N MET A 1 -28.88 9.71 10.16
CA MET A 1 -27.90 10.09 11.20
C MET A 1 -27.62 11.57 11.05
N ASN A 2 -27.70 12.37 12.12
CA ASN A 2 -27.51 13.82 12.04
C ASN A 2 -26.05 14.15 11.67
N LEU A 3 -25.82 15.09 10.74
CA LEU A 3 -24.48 15.50 10.27
C LEU A 3 -23.53 15.84 11.44
N TRP A 4 -24.09 16.45 12.48
CA TRP A 4 -23.41 16.79 13.74
C TRP A 4 -22.88 15.57 14.49
N LEU A 5 -23.62 14.47 14.51
CA LEU A 5 -23.21 13.22 15.18
C LEU A 5 -22.03 12.57 14.46
N SER A 6 -22.03 12.58 13.12
CA SER A 6 -20.88 12.13 12.33
C SER A 6 -19.64 13.03 12.56
N LEU A 7 -19.80 14.36 12.59
CA LEU A 7 -18.69 15.27 12.86
C LEU A 7 -18.07 15.03 14.24
N ILE A 8 -18.89 14.83 15.27
CA ILE A 8 -18.44 14.57 16.65
C ILE A 8 -17.66 13.24 16.74
N ILE A 9 -17.98 12.23 15.92
CA ILE A 9 -17.28 10.93 15.93
C ILE A 9 -15.99 10.98 15.10
N PHE A 10 -15.98 11.67 13.96
CA PHE A 10 -14.81 11.69 13.08
C PHE A 10 -13.70 12.65 13.55
N LEU A 11 -14.04 13.79 14.18
CA LEU A 11 -13.05 14.77 14.66
C LEU A 11 -12.03 14.17 15.66
N PRO A 12 -12.44 13.38 16.68
CA PRO A 12 -11.51 12.70 17.58
C PRO A 12 -10.67 11.65 16.84
N ILE A 13 -11.25 10.89 15.92
CA ILE A 13 -10.52 9.85 15.16
C ILE A 13 -9.41 10.49 14.32
N PHE A 14 -9.70 11.62 13.66
CA PHE A 14 -8.70 12.37 12.89
C PHE A 14 -7.66 13.04 13.78
N PHE A 15 -8.07 13.61 14.92
CA PHE A 15 -7.16 14.17 15.91
C PHE A 15 -6.20 13.10 16.45
N PHE A 16 -6.72 11.91 16.79
CA PHE A 16 -5.90 10.78 17.22
C PHE A 16 -5.01 10.27 16.08
N ALA A 17 -5.52 10.15 14.85
CA ALA A 17 -4.69 9.75 13.72
C ALA A 17 -3.53 10.76 13.49
N TYR A 18 -3.79 12.06 13.62
CA TYR A 18 -2.79 13.12 13.52
C TYR A 18 -1.76 13.06 14.67
N VAL A 19 -2.24 12.99 15.92
CA VAL A 19 -1.39 12.91 17.11
C VAL A 19 -0.54 11.65 17.13
N ILE A 20 -1.06 10.54 16.62
CA ILE A 20 -0.31 9.28 16.52
C ILE A 20 0.69 9.34 15.38
N THR A 21 0.37 9.94 14.23
CA THR A 21 1.29 9.99 13.08
C THR A 21 2.40 11.03 13.24
N ALA A 22 2.17 12.12 13.99
CA ALA A 22 3.11 13.21 14.20
C ALA A 22 4.48 12.78 14.81
N PRO A 23 4.55 11.92 15.85
CA PRO A 23 5.82 11.41 16.38
C PRO A 23 6.60 10.54 15.38
N PHE A 24 5.92 9.85 14.47
CA PHE A 24 6.56 8.92 13.52
C PHE A 24 7.21 9.63 12.32
N LEU A 25 6.78 10.85 12.01
CA LEU A 25 7.36 11.66 10.92
C LEU A 25 8.69 12.33 11.33
N GLY A 26 9.03 12.32 12.63
CA GLY A 26 10.26 12.89 13.17
C GLY A 26 10.22 14.42 13.28
N GLN A 27 10.58 14.96 14.44
CA GLN A 27 10.55 16.41 14.72
C GLN A 27 11.32 17.26 13.70
N LYS A 28 12.34 16.69 13.03
CA LYS A 28 13.16 17.37 12.01
C LYS A 28 12.40 17.62 10.69
N VAL A 29 11.38 16.82 10.37
CA VAL A 29 10.52 16.99 9.17
C VAL A 29 9.34 17.92 9.46
N MET A 30 8.79 17.89 10.68
CA MET A 30 7.66 18.74 11.07
C MET A 30 8.01 20.24 11.22
N GLY A 31 9.25 20.59 11.54
CA GLY A 31 9.63 21.97 11.85
C GLY A 31 9.74 22.92 10.65
N LYS A 32 9.99 22.40 9.44
CA LYS A 32 10.17 23.23 8.22
C LYS A 32 9.07 23.03 7.18
N ASP A 33 8.55 21.80 7.05
CA ASP A 33 7.56 21.43 6.01
C ASP A 33 6.19 21.04 6.60
N GLY A 34 6.03 21.07 7.94
CA GLY A 34 4.79 20.68 8.61
C GLY A 34 3.60 21.55 8.19
N GLY A 35 3.83 22.83 7.91
CA GLY A 35 2.82 23.75 7.38
C GLY A 35 2.39 23.43 5.95
N GLU A 36 3.26 22.81 5.14
CA GLU A 36 2.95 22.42 3.76
C GLU A 36 2.08 21.16 3.70
N MET A 37 2.11 20.30 4.72
CA MET A 37 1.25 19.12 4.80
C MET A 37 -0.19 19.42 5.24
N VAL A 38 -0.40 20.49 6.00
CA VAL A 38 -1.74 20.93 6.46
C VAL A 38 -2.73 21.09 5.30
N PRO A 39 -2.42 21.77 4.17
CA PRO A 39 -3.34 21.84 3.05
C PRO A 39 -3.60 20.47 2.39
N PHE A 40 -2.64 19.53 2.37
CA PHE A 40 -2.91 18.18 1.86
C PHE A 40 -3.85 17.38 2.78
N PHE A 41 -3.71 17.52 4.11
CA PHE A 41 -4.67 16.93 5.05
C PHE A 41 -6.04 17.60 4.98
N ALA A 42 -6.09 18.92 4.82
CA ALA A 42 -7.34 19.65 4.63
C ALA A 42 -8.04 19.27 3.31
N VAL A 43 -7.29 19.17 2.21
CA VAL A 43 -7.79 18.68 0.91
C VAL A 43 -8.21 17.22 1.01
N GLY A 44 -7.44 16.37 1.69
CA GLY A 44 -7.79 14.96 1.96
C GLY A 44 -9.07 14.83 2.81
N PHE A 45 -9.26 15.71 3.79
CA PHE A 45 -10.44 15.75 4.65
C PHE A 45 -11.67 16.28 3.91
N VAL A 46 -11.54 17.39 3.16
CA VAL A 46 -12.61 17.96 2.35
C VAL A 46 -12.98 17.00 1.22
N SER A 47 -12.02 16.34 0.57
CA SER A 47 -12.29 15.32 -0.43
C SER A 47 -12.89 14.05 0.19
N SER A 48 -12.49 13.65 1.40
CA SER A 48 -13.12 12.54 2.13
C SER A 48 -14.56 12.87 2.53
N LEU A 49 -14.85 14.08 3.00
CA LEU A 49 -16.21 14.54 3.32
C LEU A 49 -17.06 14.72 2.06
N ALA A 50 -16.49 15.28 0.99
CA ALA A 50 -17.16 15.41 -0.30
C ALA A 50 -17.43 14.03 -0.90
N LEU A 51 -16.48 13.10 -0.83
CA LEU A 51 -16.65 11.71 -1.23
C LEU A 51 -17.68 11.02 -0.34
N HIS A 52 -17.70 11.26 0.97
CA HIS A 52 -18.71 10.70 1.88
C HIS A 52 -20.10 11.25 1.59
N TYR A 53 -20.23 12.55 1.31
CA TYR A 53 -21.48 13.19 0.90
C TYR A 53 -21.95 12.69 -0.47
N LEU A 54 -21.04 12.57 -1.44
CA LEU A 54 -21.30 12.02 -2.77
C LEU A 54 -21.63 10.53 -2.68
N ILE A 55 -20.96 9.79 -1.80
CA ILE A 55 -21.26 8.40 -1.45
C ILE A 55 -22.62 8.30 -0.80
N ILE A 56 -23.05 9.20 0.10
CA ILE A 56 -24.37 9.22 0.73
C ILE A 56 -25.48 9.60 -0.27
N HIS A 57 -25.20 10.55 -1.16
CA HIS A 57 -26.20 11.08 -2.10
C HIS A 57 -26.35 10.19 -3.33
N TYR A 58 -25.25 9.71 -3.91
CA TYR A 58 -25.24 8.62 -4.87
C TYR A 58 -25.38 7.25 -4.20
N LEU A 59 -25.47 7.16 -2.86
CA LEU A 59 -25.68 5.89 -2.14
C LEU A 59 -26.99 5.26 -2.53
N GLY A 60 -28.03 6.03 -2.83
CA GLY A 60 -29.29 5.46 -3.31
C GLY A 60 -29.10 4.67 -4.62
N LEU A 61 -28.26 5.19 -5.51
CA LEU A 61 -27.94 4.60 -6.81
C LEU A 61 -26.85 3.51 -6.68
N PHE A 62 -25.86 3.72 -5.81
CA PHE A 62 -24.82 2.77 -5.42
C PHE A 62 -25.38 1.60 -4.60
N LEU A 63 -26.43 1.78 -3.78
CA LEU A 63 -27.16 0.73 -3.05
C LEU A 63 -27.96 -0.15 -4.00
N SER A 64 -28.51 0.44 -5.06
CA SER A 64 -29.14 -0.32 -6.15
C SER A 64 -28.10 -1.11 -6.98
N LEU A 65 -26.92 -0.52 -7.21
CA LEU A 65 -25.76 -1.20 -7.80
C LEU A 65 -25.12 -2.21 -6.85
N LEU A 66 -25.20 -2.05 -5.53
CA LEU A 66 -24.60 -2.89 -4.50
C LEU A 66 -25.27 -4.28 -4.38
N LYS A 67 -26.49 -4.45 -4.88
CA LYS A 67 -27.05 -5.79 -5.11
C LYS A 67 -26.15 -6.61 -6.07
N TYR A 68 -25.48 -5.96 -7.01
CA TYR A 68 -24.39 -6.50 -7.84
C TYR A 68 -22.98 -6.16 -7.30
N GLY A 69 -22.88 -5.12 -6.47
CA GLY A 69 -21.65 -4.64 -5.85
C GLY A 69 -21.13 -5.50 -4.72
N PHE A 70 -21.92 -6.43 -4.15
CA PHE A 70 -21.37 -7.49 -3.29
C PHE A 70 -20.29 -8.28 -4.03
N ALA A 71 -20.59 -8.78 -5.24
CA ALA A 71 -19.61 -9.51 -6.06
C ALA A 71 -18.42 -8.62 -6.43
N LEU A 72 -18.67 -7.34 -6.76
CA LEU A 72 -17.62 -6.38 -7.07
C LEU A 72 -16.74 -6.04 -5.85
N SER A 73 -17.31 -6.04 -4.63
CA SER A 73 -16.59 -5.77 -3.37
C SER A 73 -15.71 -6.93 -2.94
N LEU A 74 -16.07 -8.16 -3.34
CA LEU A 74 -15.26 -9.36 -3.13
C LEU A 74 -14.15 -9.49 -4.18
N LEU A 75 -14.23 -8.80 -5.32
CA LEU A 75 -13.21 -8.90 -6.37
C LEU A 75 -11.82 -8.43 -5.89
N PRO A 76 -11.66 -7.27 -5.22
CA PRO A 76 -10.39 -6.90 -4.60
C PRO A 76 -9.91 -7.94 -3.59
N LEU A 77 -10.82 -8.54 -2.82
CA LEU A 77 -10.50 -9.61 -1.88
C LEU A 77 -9.88 -10.83 -2.58
N PHE A 78 -10.50 -11.32 -3.66
CA PHE A 78 -9.96 -12.44 -4.43
C PHE A 78 -8.63 -12.10 -5.07
N ILE A 79 -8.46 -10.87 -5.56
CA ILE A 79 -7.18 -10.38 -6.07
C ILE A 79 -6.13 -10.41 -4.95
N PHE A 80 -6.45 -9.90 -3.76
CA PHE A 80 -5.53 -9.89 -2.62
C PHE A 80 -5.16 -11.30 -2.15
N LEU A 81 -6.13 -12.20 -2.05
CA LEU A 81 -5.90 -13.60 -1.70
C LEU A 81 -5.03 -14.29 -2.75
N GLY A 82 -5.36 -14.13 -4.02
CA GLY A 82 -4.54 -14.62 -5.13
C GLY A 82 -3.12 -14.08 -5.03
N TYR A 83 -2.98 -12.79 -4.71
CA TYR A 83 -1.70 -12.13 -4.53
C TYR A 83 -0.90 -12.71 -3.34
N LEU A 84 -1.53 -12.96 -2.19
CA LEU A 84 -0.89 -13.58 -1.02
C LEU A 84 -0.50 -15.04 -1.29
N VAL A 85 -1.36 -15.83 -1.91
CA VAL A 85 -1.12 -17.25 -2.22
C VAL A 85 0.05 -17.41 -3.18
N THR A 86 0.08 -16.59 -4.24
CA THR A 86 1.14 -16.61 -5.25
C THR A 86 2.44 -15.95 -4.79
N TRP A 87 2.48 -15.38 -3.57
CA TRP A 87 3.66 -14.68 -3.05
C TRP A 87 4.89 -15.58 -2.98
N ARG A 88 4.76 -16.80 -2.45
CA ARG A 88 5.89 -17.74 -2.37
C ARG A 88 6.47 -18.06 -3.76
N TRP A 89 5.60 -18.15 -4.76
CA TRP A 89 6.00 -18.43 -6.13
C TRP A 89 6.70 -17.23 -6.78
N ARG A 90 6.13 -16.01 -6.66
CA ARG A 90 6.80 -14.78 -7.13
C ARG A 90 8.17 -14.58 -6.48
N LYS A 91 8.28 -14.87 -5.18
CA LYS A 91 9.55 -14.81 -4.44
C LYS A 91 10.59 -15.80 -4.97
N LYS A 92 10.18 -17.00 -5.37
CA LYS A 92 11.05 -17.97 -6.06
C LYS A 92 11.45 -17.46 -7.45
N GLN A 93 10.52 -16.88 -8.19
CA GLN A 93 10.80 -16.31 -9.51
C GLN A 93 11.76 -15.13 -9.49
N ALA A 94 11.91 -14.45 -8.36
CA ALA A 94 12.87 -13.35 -8.16
C ALA A 94 14.33 -13.83 -7.99
N GLY A 95 14.59 -15.14 -7.94
CA GLY A 95 15.94 -15.71 -7.81
C GLY A 95 16.41 -15.85 -6.37
N TYR A 96 17.69 -16.21 -6.20
CA TYR A 96 18.28 -16.38 -4.88
C TYR A 96 18.36 -15.06 -4.11
N LEU A 97 18.31 -15.16 -2.78
CA LEU A 97 18.40 -14.01 -1.89
C LEU A 97 19.86 -13.58 -1.78
N LEU A 98 20.16 -12.35 -2.18
CA LEU A 98 21.49 -11.76 -2.07
C LEU A 98 21.66 -11.04 -0.74
N LEU A 99 20.70 -10.16 -0.41
CA LEU A 99 20.78 -9.32 0.78
C LEU A 99 19.39 -9.02 1.34
N THR A 100 19.26 -9.02 2.66
CA THR A 100 18.04 -8.58 3.36
C THR A 100 18.29 -7.22 4.01
N LEU A 101 17.54 -6.19 3.60
CA LEU A 101 17.73 -4.80 4.04
C LEU A 101 16.88 -4.43 5.27
N GLY A 102 16.02 -5.33 5.71
CA GLY A 102 15.18 -5.16 6.89
C GLY A 102 13.73 -4.83 6.53
N SER A 103 13.01 -4.19 7.46
CA SER A 103 11.61 -3.81 7.26
C SER A 103 11.46 -2.58 6.38
N LEU A 104 10.34 -2.50 5.66
CA LEU A 104 9.93 -1.29 4.95
C LEU A 104 9.75 -0.12 5.94
N GLY A 105 10.08 1.10 5.52
CA GLY A 105 9.99 2.31 6.35
C GLY A 105 8.59 2.55 6.92
N ASN A 106 7.55 2.11 6.21
CA ASN A 106 6.14 2.32 6.58
C ASN A 106 5.57 1.20 7.47
N ARG A 107 6.41 0.32 8.05
CA ARG A 107 5.96 -0.84 8.84
C ARG A 107 5.02 -0.45 9.99
N GLN A 108 5.37 0.57 10.76
CA GLN A 108 4.57 1.00 11.92
C GLN A 108 3.21 1.56 11.49
N LEU A 109 3.19 2.37 10.43
CA LEU A 109 1.94 2.91 9.87
C LEU A 109 1.03 1.78 9.34
N LEU A 110 1.60 0.78 8.66
CA LEU A 110 0.82 -0.35 8.16
C LEU A 110 0.28 -1.25 9.29
N LEU A 111 1.05 -1.43 10.37
CA LEU A 111 0.59 -2.13 11.57
C LEU A 111 -0.53 -1.36 12.29
N LEU A 112 -0.40 -0.04 12.40
CA LEU A 112 -1.46 0.78 12.97
C LEU A 112 -2.72 0.72 12.11
N ALA A 113 -2.56 0.84 10.79
CA ALA A 113 -3.66 0.73 9.84
C ALA A 113 -4.39 -0.63 9.95
N SER A 114 -3.65 -1.74 10.08
CA SER A 114 -4.28 -3.05 10.27
C SER A 114 -5.03 -3.14 11.59
N LEU A 115 -4.49 -2.63 12.70
CA LEU A 115 -5.19 -2.61 13.99
C LEU A 115 -6.47 -1.78 13.95
N VAL A 116 -6.43 -0.60 13.33
CA VAL A 116 -7.61 0.26 13.16
C VAL A 116 -8.68 -0.45 12.32
N GLN A 117 -8.29 -1.10 11.22
CA GLN A 117 -9.21 -1.85 10.37
C GLN A 117 -9.86 -3.04 11.11
N VAL A 118 -9.10 -3.77 11.95
CA VAL A 118 -9.65 -4.82 12.82
C VAL A 118 -10.68 -4.25 13.79
N ALA A 119 -10.38 -3.12 14.44
CA ALA A 119 -11.32 -2.49 15.37
C ALA A 119 -12.63 -2.08 14.68
N ILE A 120 -12.53 -1.45 13.49
CA ILE A 120 -13.71 -1.06 12.70
C ILE A 120 -14.51 -2.31 12.28
N ALA A 121 -13.83 -3.35 11.79
CA ALA A 121 -14.48 -4.60 11.39
C ALA A 121 -15.22 -5.27 12.56
N ALA A 122 -14.62 -5.25 13.77
CA ALA A 122 -15.25 -5.76 14.98
C ALA A 122 -16.49 -4.95 15.38
N CYS A 123 -16.43 -3.61 15.33
CA CYS A 123 -17.58 -2.74 15.59
C CYS A 123 -18.73 -3.00 14.61
N LEU A 124 -18.44 -3.10 13.31
CA LEU A 124 -19.45 -3.42 12.30
C LEU A 124 -20.06 -4.80 12.53
N THR A 125 -19.23 -5.80 12.82
CA THR A 125 -19.70 -7.16 13.13
C THR A 125 -20.62 -7.17 14.35
N TRP A 126 -20.25 -6.43 15.40
CA TRP A 126 -21.07 -6.29 16.61
C TRP A 126 -22.42 -5.64 16.32
N GLU A 127 -22.44 -4.54 15.56
CA GLU A 127 -23.68 -3.87 15.15
C GLU A 127 -24.63 -4.83 14.41
N ILE A 128 -24.08 -5.66 13.51
CA ILE A 128 -24.85 -6.64 12.74
C ILE A 128 -25.44 -7.71 13.66
N ILE A 129 -24.65 -8.22 14.61
CA ILE A 129 -25.13 -9.20 15.59
C ILE A 129 -26.30 -8.62 16.39
N VAL A 130 -26.15 -7.40 16.92
CA VAL A 130 -27.21 -6.74 17.71
C VAL A 130 -28.48 -6.56 16.88
N ARG A 131 -28.37 -6.11 15.63
CA ARG A 131 -29.53 -5.97 14.72
C ARG A 131 -30.18 -7.32 14.42
N SER A 132 -29.38 -8.36 14.17
CA SER A 132 -29.89 -9.70 13.82
C SER A 132 -30.66 -10.37 14.95
N ILE A 133 -30.35 -10.06 16.21
CA ILE A 133 -31.07 -10.57 17.39
C ILE A 133 -32.36 -9.76 17.63
N GLY A 134 -32.35 -8.46 17.34
CA GLY A 134 -33.48 -7.57 17.61
C GLY A 134 -34.59 -7.56 16.54
N GLU A 135 -34.29 -7.92 15.30
CA GLU A 135 -35.25 -7.86 14.18
C GLU A 135 -35.77 -9.25 13.79
N VAL A 136 -37.08 -9.49 14.02
CA VAL A 136 -37.78 -10.75 13.70
C VAL A 136 -37.75 -11.09 12.20
N SER A 137 -37.54 -10.10 11.34
CA SER A 137 -37.55 -10.25 9.87
C SER A 137 -36.17 -10.12 9.21
N PHE A 138 -35.07 -10.25 9.97
CA PHE A 138 -33.73 -10.12 9.41
C PHE A 138 -33.43 -11.29 8.46
N ASN A 139 -33.42 -11.03 7.15
CA ASN A 139 -33.26 -12.08 6.15
C ASN A 139 -31.79 -12.32 5.79
N TYR A 140 -31.51 -13.48 5.16
CA TYR A 140 -30.15 -13.88 4.76
C TYR A 140 -29.45 -12.84 3.87
N TYR A 141 -30.19 -12.21 2.94
CA TYR A 141 -29.60 -11.22 2.03
C TYR A 141 -29.15 -9.96 2.76
N GLN A 142 -29.92 -9.51 3.76
CA GLN A 142 -29.54 -8.40 4.63
C GLN A 142 -28.31 -8.77 5.47
N LEU A 143 -28.26 -9.98 6.02
CA LEU A 143 -27.09 -10.46 6.75
C LEU A 143 -25.82 -10.41 5.89
N VAL A 144 -25.86 -11.02 4.71
CA VAL A 144 -24.71 -11.05 3.79
C VAL A 144 -24.32 -9.64 3.35
N PHE A 145 -25.30 -8.81 3.00
CA PHE A 145 -25.07 -7.43 2.59
C PHE A 145 -24.36 -6.63 3.68
N HIS A 146 -24.85 -6.69 4.92
CA HIS A 146 -24.27 -5.96 6.04
C HIS A 146 -22.94 -6.55 6.52
N LEU A 147 -22.72 -7.87 6.40
CA LEU A 147 -21.47 -8.52 6.80
C LEU A 147 -20.32 -8.30 5.80
N SER A 148 -20.64 -8.05 4.53
CA SER A 148 -19.65 -7.86 3.47
C SER A 148 -18.56 -6.81 3.75
N PRO A 149 -18.86 -5.61 4.31
CA PRO A 149 -17.83 -4.61 4.58
C PRO A 149 -16.94 -5.01 5.76
N ALA A 150 -17.50 -5.70 6.76
CA ALA A 150 -16.73 -6.22 7.90
C ALA A 150 -15.73 -7.30 7.44
N ILE A 151 -16.18 -8.21 6.56
CA ILE A 151 -15.32 -9.22 5.93
C ILE A 151 -14.22 -8.53 5.12
N PHE A 152 -14.58 -7.58 4.25
CA PHE A 152 -13.62 -6.84 3.44
C PHE A 152 -12.56 -6.15 4.29
N LEU A 153 -12.96 -5.42 5.35
CA LEU A 153 -12.03 -4.75 6.26
C LEU A 153 -11.15 -5.73 7.03
N GLY A 154 -11.70 -6.88 7.45
CA GLY A 154 -10.92 -7.94 8.09
C GLY A 154 -9.80 -8.46 7.18
N PHE A 155 -10.09 -8.71 5.90
CA PHE A 155 -9.07 -9.14 4.95
C PHE A 155 -8.09 -8.03 4.57
N LEU A 156 -8.55 -6.79 4.45
CA LEU A 156 -7.66 -5.65 4.25
C LEU A 156 -6.69 -5.51 5.42
N ALA A 157 -7.15 -5.74 6.65
CA ALA A 157 -6.31 -5.73 7.84
C ALA A 157 -5.25 -6.83 7.80
N ILE A 158 -5.64 -8.06 7.42
CA ILE A 158 -4.69 -9.18 7.22
C ILE A 158 -3.66 -8.81 6.16
N PHE A 159 -4.07 -8.19 5.05
CA PHE A 159 -3.16 -7.75 4.01
C PHE A 159 -2.19 -6.68 4.50
N CYS A 160 -2.67 -5.60 5.13
CA CYS A 160 -1.83 -4.55 5.72
C CYS A 160 -0.85 -5.13 6.74
N PHE A 161 -1.32 -6.04 7.59
CA PHE A 161 -0.47 -6.75 8.54
C PHE A 161 0.61 -7.57 7.83
N ALA A 162 0.25 -8.37 6.81
CA ALA A 162 1.20 -9.14 6.04
C ALA A 162 2.26 -8.23 5.35
N VAL A 163 1.84 -7.11 4.75
CA VAL A 163 2.74 -6.15 4.09
C VAL A 163 3.66 -5.51 5.10
N SER A 164 3.17 -5.20 6.30
CA SER A 164 3.98 -4.62 7.38
C SER A 164 5.10 -5.55 7.86
N GLN A 165 4.90 -6.87 7.79
CA GLN A 165 5.92 -7.86 8.13
C GLN A 165 6.87 -8.16 6.96
N ALA A 166 6.56 -7.67 5.77
CA ALA A 166 7.37 -7.90 4.60
C ALA A 166 8.69 -7.13 4.69
N ARG A 167 9.76 -7.77 4.20
CA ARG A 167 11.12 -7.22 4.23
C ARG A 167 11.49 -6.72 2.84
N LEU A 168 12.34 -5.70 2.80
CA LEU A 168 13.02 -5.30 1.60
C LEU A 168 14.19 -6.27 1.36
N GLU A 169 14.16 -6.94 0.22
CA GLU A 169 15.14 -7.96 -0.15
C GLU A 169 15.75 -7.63 -1.52
N LEU A 170 17.06 -7.79 -1.65
CA LEU A 170 17.75 -7.82 -2.94
C LEU A 170 17.91 -9.27 -3.39
N ARG A 171 17.54 -9.54 -4.63
CA ARG A 171 17.60 -10.87 -5.24
C ARG A 171 18.22 -10.77 -6.63
N GLU A 172 18.65 -11.91 -7.16
CA GLU A 172 19.34 -11.98 -8.46
C GLU A 172 18.58 -11.34 -9.62
N ARG A 173 17.24 -11.38 -9.61
CA ARG A 173 16.42 -10.81 -10.69
C ARG A 173 15.85 -9.43 -10.36
N GLY A 174 16.05 -8.92 -9.15
CA GLY A 174 15.55 -7.59 -8.81
C GLY A 174 15.48 -7.25 -7.33
N ILE A 175 14.91 -6.08 -7.06
CA ILE A 175 14.58 -5.58 -5.73
C ILE A 175 13.16 -6.03 -5.38
N CYS A 176 12.99 -6.67 -4.23
CA CYS A 176 11.70 -7.14 -3.73
C CYS A 176 11.25 -6.30 -2.52
N PRO A 177 10.56 -5.16 -2.73
CA PRO A 177 9.97 -4.36 -1.66
C PRO A 177 8.68 -5.02 -1.16
N GLY A 178 8.83 -5.95 -0.22
CA GLY A 178 7.69 -6.68 0.30
C GLY A 178 7.06 -7.52 -0.79
N PHE A 179 5.82 -7.21 -1.21
CA PHE A 179 4.97 -8.07 -2.02
C PHE A 179 5.17 -7.97 -3.54
N TYR A 180 6.00 -7.05 -4.00
CA TYR A 180 6.27 -6.79 -5.41
C TYR A 180 7.74 -7.09 -5.76
N THR A 181 8.04 -7.29 -7.05
CA THR A 181 9.42 -7.45 -7.54
C THR A 181 9.66 -6.43 -8.66
N ILE A 182 10.59 -5.52 -8.41
CA ILE A 182 11.13 -4.61 -9.41
C ILE A 182 12.30 -5.33 -10.04
N LYS A 183 12.20 -5.64 -11.33
CA LYS A 183 13.31 -6.28 -12.03
C LYS A 183 14.44 -5.29 -12.28
N TRP A 184 15.67 -5.78 -12.31
CA TRP A 184 16.85 -4.94 -12.62
C TRP A 184 16.70 -4.21 -13.95
N GLU A 185 16.15 -4.87 -14.98
CA GLU A 185 15.88 -4.29 -16.30
C GLU A 185 14.94 -3.07 -16.28
N GLN A 186 14.12 -2.91 -15.23
CA GLN A 186 13.17 -1.80 -15.09
C GLN A 186 13.81 -0.56 -14.45
N ILE A 187 14.99 -0.71 -13.84
CA ILE A 187 15.71 0.36 -13.17
C ILE A 187 16.50 1.13 -14.22
N ALA A 188 16.24 2.43 -14.34
CA ALA A 188 16.98 3.34 -15.22
C ALA A 188 18.23 3.86 -14.53
N ASP A 189 18.06 4.34 -13.30
CA ASP A 189 19.08 4.98 -12.50
C ASP A 189 18.80 4.80 -11.00
N TYR A 190 19.80 5.02 -10.16
CA TYR A 190 19.65 5.04 -8.71
C TYR A 190 20.56 6.09 -8.11
N GLN A 191 20.11 6.70 -7.01
CA GLN A 191 20.85 7.74 -6.30
C GLN A 191 20.66 7.55 -4.81
N TRP A 192 21.69 7.90 -4.04
CA TRP A 192 21.58 8.02 -2.60
C TRP A 192 21.28 9.46 -2.23
N GLU A 193 20.29 9.66 -1.36
CA GLU A 193 19.87 10.96 -0.84
C GLU A 193 19.84 10.93 0.70
N GLY A 194 19.84 12.11 1.32
CA GLY A 194 19.64 12.31 2.76
C GLY A 194 20.92 12.48 3.60
N GLU A 195 20.74 12.91 4.84
CA GLU A 195 21.81 13.04 5.83
C GLU A 195 22.37 11.62 6.10
N ASN A 196 23.66 11.41 5.80
CA ASN A 196 24.36 10.11 5.79
C ASN A 196 24.03 9.17 4.60
N ASP A 197 23.41 9.66 3.53
CA ASP A 197 23.10 8.86 2.33
C ASP A 197 22.30 7.58 2.64
N CYS A 198 21.40 7.62 3.63
CA CYS A 198 20.63 6.43 4.03
C CYS A 198 19.45 6.13 3.09
N LEU A 199 19.08 7.03 2.18
CA LEU A 199 17.88 6.90 1.37
C LEU A 199 18.27 6.52 -0.06
N LEU A 200 18.02 5.27 -0.44
CA LEU A 200 18.18 4.81 -1.81
C LEU A 200 16.94 5.18 -2.61
N LYS A 201 17.12 6.03 -3.61
CA LYS A 201 16.10 6.41 -4.57
C LYS A 201 16.39 5.75 -5.90
N VAL A 202 15.42 5.00 -6.40
CA VAL A 202 15.50 4.25 -7.66
C VAL A 202 14.53 4.87 -8.66
N TYR A 203 15.04 5.19 -9.83
CA TYR A 203 14.31 5.75 -10.96
C TYR A 203 14.02 4.66 -11.99
N PHE A 204 12.79 4.62 -12.48
CA PHE A 204 12.35 3.57 -13.41
C PHE A 204 12.41 4.03 -14.87
N GLN A 205 12.57 3.08 -15.79
CA GLN A 205 12.44 3.33 -17.23
C GLN A 205 11.01 3.78 -17.58
N ALA A 206 10.88 4.60 -18.63
CA ALA A 206 9.58 5.06 -19.12
C ALA A 206 8.69 3.86 -19.50
N GLY A 207 7.46 3.81 -18.96
CA GLY A 207 6.53 2.70 -19.16
C GLY A 207 6.21 1.91 -17.88
N PHE A 208 6.90 2.18 -16.76
CA PHE A 208 6.45 1.70 -15.46
C PHE A 208 5.16 2.43 -15.04
N PRO A 209 4.06 1.73 -14.72
CA PRO A 209 2.76 2.36 -14.56
C PRO A 209 2.75 3.29 -13.34
N LEU A 210 2.56 4.58 -13.59
CA LEU A 210 2.21 5.65 -12.65
C LEU A 210 3.28 6.12 -11.65
N VAL A 211 4.41 5.43 -11.50
CA VAL A 211 5.44 5.84 -10.54
C VAL A 211 6.80 6.02 -11.21
N LYS A 212 7.37 7.24 -11.09
CA LYS A 212 8.66 7.60 -11.70
C LYS A 212 9.86 7.14 -10.87
N ASN A 213 9.71 7.10 -9.56
CA ASN A 213 10.76 6.70 -8.64
C ASN A 213 10.19 6.10 -7.35
N TRP A 214 11.00 5.30 -6.66
CA TRP A 214 10.74 4.83 -5.31
C TRP A 214 11.94 5.07 -4.43
N SER A 215 11.67 5.34 -3.15
CA SER A 215 12.70 5.57 -2.15
C SER A 215 12.57 4.60 -0.99
N TRP A 216 13.70 4.05 -0.54
CA TRP A 216 13.76 3.24 0.66
C TRP A 216 14.87 3.71 1.58
N ARG A 217 14.57 3.73 2.87
CA ARG A 217 15.59 3.95 3.90
C ARG A 217 16.33 2.65 4.15
N ILE A 218 17.64 2.66 3.90
CA ILE A 218 18.57 1.57 4.11
C ILE A 218 19.49 1.95 5.27
N ARG A 219 19.87 0.97 6.08
CA ARG A 219 20.82 1.20 7.18
C ARG A 219 22.24 1.33 6.61
N ASP A 220 23.03 2.25 7.15
CA ASP A 220 24.39 2.55 6.68
C ASP A 220 25.27 1.31 6.53
N LYS A 221 25.16 0.35 7.47
CA LYS A 221 25.89 -0.93 7.43
C LYS A 221 25.64 -1.80 6.19
N HIS A 222 24.57 -1.52 5.44
CA HIS A 222 24.22 -2.25 4.23
C HIS A 222 24.49 -1.44 2.96
N ARG A 223 24.88 -0.16 3.05
CA ARG A 223 25.04 0.73 1.91
C ARG A 223 26.03 0.19 0.88
N GLU A 224 27.24 -0.14 1.31
CA GLU A 224 28.30 -0.63 0.42
C GLU A 224 27.89 -1.91 -0.30
N ALA A 225 27.33 -2.88 0.43
CA ALA A 225 26.85 -4.13 -0.16
C ALA A 225 25.71 -3.89 -1.16
N VAL A 226 24.80 -2.94 -0.88
CA VAL A 226 23.73 -2.55 -1.80
C VAL A 226 24.31 -1.90 -3.06
N GLU A 227 25.27 -1.00 -2.91
CA GLU A 227 25.92 -0.30 -4.02
C GLU A 227 26.58 -1.30 -4.98
N ILE A 228 27.35 -2.25 -4.43
CA ILE A 228 28.01 -3.30 -5.22
C ILE A 228 26.96 -4.11 -5.98
N ILE A 229 25.91 -4.60 -5.31
CA ILE A 229 24.88 -5.41 -5.96
C ILE A 229 24.14 -4.61 -7.03
N ILE A 230 23.70 -3.39 -6.73
CA ILE A 230 22.92 -2.61 -7.71
C ILE A 230 23.79 -2.23 -8.91
N SER A 231 25.02 -1.77 -8.70
CA SER A 231 25.92 -1.40 -9.80
C SER A 231 26.29 -2.59 -10.69
N GLU A 232 26.59 -3.76 -10.10
CA GLU A 232 26.89 -4.99 -10.83
C GLU A 232 25.71 -5.43 -11.71
N PHE A 233 24.51 -5.57 -11.12
CA PHE A 233 23.35 -6.06 -11.88
C PHE A 233 22.86 -5.02 -12.89
N THR A 234 22.80 -3.72 -12.54
CA THR A 234 22.32 -2.70 -13.49
C THR A 234 23.27 -2.52 -14.67
N SER A 235 24.59 -2.61 -14.47
CA SER A 235 25.57 -2.55 -15.56
C SER A 235 25.48 -3.77 -16.48
N PHE A 236 25.35 -4.98 -15.90
CA PHE A 236 25.14 -6.22 -16.64
C PHE A 236 23.95 -6.13 -17.61
N TYR A 237 22.76 -5.77 -17.10
CA TYR A 237 21.57 -5.66 -17.96
C TYR A 237 21.65 -4.53 -18.99
N LYS A 238 22.33 -3.41 -18.68
CA LYS A 238 22.55 -2.32 -19.66
C LYS A 238 23.42 -2.81 -20.84
N SER A 239 24.45 -3.60 -20.56
CA SER A 239 25.34 -4.17 -21.59
C SER A 239 24.61 -5.18 -22.49
N GLU A 240 23.81 -6.06 -21.90
CA GLU A 240 23.02 -7.08 -22.62
C GLU A 240 21.97 -6.44 -23.54
N LYS A 241 21.27 -5.40 -23.06
CA LYS A 241 20.33 -4.65 -23.90
C LYS A 241 20.99 -3.98 -25.10
N THR A 242 22.23 -3.50 -24.94
CA THR A 242 22.98 -2.84 -26.01
C THR A 242 23.42 -3.86 -27.08
N SER A 243 23.83 -5.07 -26.67
CA SER A 243 24.20 -6.14 -27.61
C SER A 243 23.00 -6.69 -28.40
N GLU A 244 21.82 -6.81 -27.76
CA GLU A 244 20.59 -7.18 -28.46
C GLU A 244 20.16 -6.17 -29.53
N ILE A 245 20.33 -4.86 -29.28
CA ILE A 245 19.99 -3.82 -30.25
C ILE A 245 20.93 -3.87 -31.45
N SER A 246 22.24 -4.05 -31.20
CA SER A 246 23.26 -4.17 -32.26
C SER A 246 23.05 -5.40 -33.15
N THR A 247 22.67 -6.54 -32.57
CA THR A 247 22.38 -7.77 -33.34
C THR A 247 21.10 -7.66 -34.16
N LYS A 248 20.07 -6.96 -33.66
CA LYS A 248 18.83 -6.70 -34.41
C LYS A 248 19.05 -5.74 -35.58
N SER A 249 19.85 -4.69 -35.41
CA SER A 249 20.15 -3.74 -36.50
C SER A 249 20.94 -4.37 -37.65
N LEU A 250 21.81 -5.34 -37.35
CA LEU A 250 22.54 -6.09 -38.38
C LEU A 250 21.66 -7.08 -39.18
N ARG A 251 20.54 -7.56 -38.61
CA ARG A 251 19.62 -8.48 -39.30
C ARG A 251 18.58 -7.76 -40.17
N SER A 252 18.37 -6.46 -39.97
CA SER A 252 17.39 -5.67 -40.71
C SER A 252 17.94 -5.00 -41.98
N ASN A 253 19.23 -5.18 -42.27
CA ASN A 253 19.91 -4.72 -43.49
C ASN A 253 20.20 -5.90 -44.41
#